data_AF-A0A7C9VGF7-F1
#
_entry.id   AF-A0A7C9VGF7-F1
#
_cell.length_a   1.000
_cell.length_b   1.000
_cell.length_c   1.000
_cell.angle_alpha   90.00
_cell.angle_beta   90.00
_cell.angle_gamma   90.00
#
_symmetry.space_group_name_H-M   'P 1'
#
loop_
_entity.id
_entity.type
_entity.pdbx_description
1 polymer ?
#
loop_
_entity_poly.entity_id
_entity_poly.type
_entity_poly.pdbx_seq_one_letter_code
_entity_poly.pdbx_strand_id
1 'polypeptide(L)'
;MNLSEIVSPLGQDSPCGEDIRINPNYQEIYYRIKDARNSARSAERGIPPGEAMRLTPSWHDVNNLGLQILSSKSKDIEVLAWLAEAQLRLRGFEGLRDIFSAMASLLENYWDRLYSIGDDDVEEKLAPLAGLNGVSGEGTLIQAIRLAPLVPNSHFAQHTLWDYQLSQRANETARRDSLHEAANDAGVAAMAAHLDILNDCIAAFDDLVSILDERCGDKAPPSSNTRNVLVEAAAAIRDLAGIEEEPAEEPVDEKPGLQAANGNGAGQVMVAPKPVHAGSIASREEAFEVLLSVARYFRRTEPHSPISLAIETLVRRGRMDFTELLAELLPEPQTRNAVLTAAGIQPRVEKREP
;
A
#
# COMPACT_ATOMS: atom_id res chain seq x y z
N MET A 1 19.62 5.79 12.79
CA MET A 1 20.19 5.73 11.43
C MET A 1 20.76 7.10 11.11
N ASN A 2 21.94 7.21 10.51
CA ASN A 2 22.48 8.51 10.11
C ASN A 2 22.12 8.79 8.64
N LEU A 3 21.05 9.56 8.41
CA LEU A 3 20.57 9.89 7.06
C LEU A 3 21.69 10.50 6.20
N SER A 4 22.52 11.36 6.79
CA SER A 4 23.62 12.04 6.08
C SER A 4 24.65 11.07 5.50
N GLU A 5 24.94 9.95 6.18
CA GLU A 5 25.86 8.93 5.68
C GLU A 5 25.27 8.17 4.47
N ILE A 6 23.94 8.00 4.44
CA ILE A 6 23.26 7.30 3.35
C ILE A 6 23.17 8.18 2.10
N VAL A 7 22.92 9.48 2.23
CA VAL A 7 22.75 10.36 1.05
C VAL A 7 24.06 10.98 0.56
N SER A 8 25.11 10.99 1.39
CA SER A 8 26.41 11.52 0.99
C SER A 8 27.05 10.67 -0.13
N PRO A 9 27.71 11.31 -1.10
CA PRO A 9 28.41 10.59 -2.17
C PRO A 9 29.54 9.73 -1.62
N LEU A 10 29.73 8.54 -2.17
CA LEU A 10 30.78 7.58 -1.74
C LEU A 10 32.18 7.93 -2.26
N GLY A 11 32.27 8.74 -3.33
CA GLY A 11 33.52 9.21 -3.92
C GLY A 11 33.28 10.34 -4.91
N GLN A 12 34.36 11.04 -5.31
CA GLN A 12 34.26 12.15 -6.27
C GLN A 12 33.85 11.66 -7.67
N ASP A 13 34.48 10.58 -8.15
CA ASP A 13 34.25 10.05 -9.49
C ASP A 13 33.12 9.00 -9.54
N SER A 14 32.88 8.31 -8.42
CA SER A 14 31.75 7.39 -8.27
C SER A 14 30.91 7.70 -7.01
N PRO A 15 29.98 8.67 -7.09
CA PRO A 15 29.18 9.08 -5.94
C PRO A 15 28.23 7.96 -5.47
N CYS A 16 27.85 7.05 -6.37
CA CYS A 16 27.00 5.90 -6.07
C CYS A 16 27.76 4.61 -5.77
N GLY A 17 29.09 4.62 -5.80
CA GLY A 17 29.92 3.44 -5.51
C GLY A 17 29.97 2.45 -6.67
N GLU A 18 29.82 1.16 -6.39
CA GLU A 18 29.89 0.11 -7.40
C GLU A 18 28.68 -0.84 -7.31
N ASP A 19 28.35 -1.51 -8.40
CA ASP A 19 27.26 -2.49 -8.40
C ASP A 19 27.65 -3.74 -7.60
N ILE A 20 26.93 -3.94 -6.50
CA ILE A 20 27.13 -5.05 -5.56
C ILE A 20 26.81 -6.42 -6.14
N ARG A 21 26.07 -6.49 -7.25
CA ARG A 21 25.69 -7.75 -7.92
C ARG A 21 26.83 -8.30 -8.78
N ILE A 22 27.63 -7.42 -9.37
CA ILE A 22 28.72 -7.80 -10.29
C ILE A 22 30.11 -7.67 -9.65
N ASN A 23 30.31 -6.76 -8.69
CA ASN A 23 31.61 -6.55 -8.06
C ASN A 23 31.98 -7.75 -7.16
N PRO A 24 33.06 -8.51 -7.47
CA PRO A 24 33.43 -9.70 -6.69
C PRO A 24 33.70 -9.43 -5.20
N ASN A 25 34.10 -8.21 -4.84
CA ASN A 25 34.36 -7.83 -3.45
C ASN A 25 33.06 -7.61 -2.65
N TYR A 26 31.93 -7.37 -3.31
CA TYR A 26 30.66 -7.01 -2.69
C TYR A 26 29.56 -8.07 -2.86
N GLN A 27 29.77 -9.06 -3.73
CA GLN A 27 28.81 -10.16 -3.92
C GLN A 27 28.47 -10.88 -2.61
N GLU A 28 29.45 -11.13 -1.74
CA GLU A 28 29.19 -11.78 -0.45
C GLU A 28 28.17 -10.99 0.41
N ILE A 29 28.38 -9.67 0.55
CA ILE A 29 27.48 -8.85 1.36
C ILE A 29 26.09 -8.74 0.73
N TYR A 30 26.00 -8.69 -0.60
CA TYR A 30 24.74 -8.71 -1.35
C TYR A 30 23.94 -10.00 -1.09
N TYR A 31 24.58 -11.17 -1.20
CA TYR A 31 23.89 -12.44 -0.91
C TYR A 31 23.48 -12.54 0.55
N ARG A 32 24.32 -12.06 1.49
CA ARG A 32 23.99 -12.07 2.92
C ARG A 32 22.73 -11.25 3.25
N ILE A 33 22.57 -10.05 2.69
CA ILE A 33 21.36 -9.24 2.94
C ILE A 33 20.13 -9.88 2.30
N LYS A 34 20.28 -10.45 1.10
CA LYS A 34 19.21 -11.15 0.39
C LYS A 34 18.72 -12.37 1.18
N ASP A 35 19.65 -13.17 1.70
CA ASP A 35 19.36 -14.34 2.53
C ASP A 35 18.75 -13.95 3.88
N ALA A 36 19.24 -12.87 4.50
CA ALA A 36 18.68 -12.33 5.73
C ALA A 36 17.22 -11.89 5.52
N ARG A 37 16.92 -11.16 4.43
CA ARG A 37 15.55 -10.74 4.11
C ARG A 37 14.64 -11.94 3.81
N ASN A 38 15.12 -12.91 3.04
CA ASN A 38 14.36 -14.11 2.73
C ASN A 38 14.05 -14.92 3.99
N SER A 39 15.03 -15.07 4.88
CA SER A 39 14.87 -15.74 6.17
C SER A 39 13.89 -15.00 7.07
N ALA A 40 14.00 -13.67 7.14
CA ALA A 40 13.10 -12.83 7.94
C ALA A 40 11.65 -12.98 7.48
N ARG A 41 11.39 -12.80 6.17
CA ARG A 41 10.04 -12.91 5.60
C ARG A 41 9.47 -14.33 5.70
N SER A 42 10.32 -15.36 5.57
CA SER A 42 9.88 -16.75 5.71
C SER A 42 9.50 -17.09 7.15
N ALA A 43 10.24 -16.56 8.13
CA ALA A 43 9.90 -16.70 9.54
C ALA A 43 8.55 -16.04 9.85
N GLU A 44 8.30 -14.83 9.37
CA GLU A 44 7.01 -14.13 9.57
C GLU A 44 5.83 -14.88 8.95
N ARG A 45 5.96 -15.38 7.71
CA ARG A 45 4.91 -16.18 7.06
C ARG A 45 4.67 -17.54 7.72
N GLY A 46 5.66 -18.06 8.45
CA GLY A 46 5.58 -19.33 9.15
C GLY A 46 4.79 -19.26 10.47
N ILE A 47 4.40 -18.07 10.92
CA ILE A 47 3.67 -17.88 12.18
C ILE A 47 2.21 -18.32 11.98
N PRO A 48 1.70 -19.27 12.80
CA PRO A 48 0.32 -19.73 12.68
C PRO A 48 -0.71 -18.61 12.93
N PRO A 49 -1.88 -18.65 12.27
CA PRO A 49 -2.96 -17.71 12.56
C PRO A 49 -3.36 -17.76 14.05
N GLY A 50 -3.37 -16.60 14.70
CA GLY A 50 -3.74 -16.45 16.11
C GLY A 50 -2.57 -16.52 17.09
N GLU A 51 -1.35 -16.85 16.64
CA GLU A 51 -0.14 -16.66 17.46
C GLU A 51 0.35 -15.22 17.39
N ALA A 52 0.90 -14.72 18.50
CA ALA A 52 1.50 -13.40 18.55
C ALA A 52 2.71 -13.36 17.62
N MET A 53 2.70 -12.44 16.65
CA MET A 53 3.87 -12.26 15.80
C MET A 53 5.04 -11.73 16.62
N ARG A 54 6.24 -12.18 16.25
CA ARG A 54 7.47 -11.78 16.92
C ARG A 54 8.43 -11.24 15.87
N LEU A 55 9.04 -10.11 16.18
CA LEU A 55 10.11 -9.55 15.37
C LEU A 55 11.27 -10.56 15.31
N THR A 56 11.59 -11.01 14.10
CA THR A 56 12.70 -11.94 13.86
C THR A 56 14.06 -11.21 13.95
N PRO A 57 15.08 -11.83 14.56
CA PRO A 57 16.43 -11.26 14.62
C PRO A 57 17.01 -10.91 13.24
N SER A 58 16.63 -11.64 12.19
CA SER A 58 17.13 -11.41 10.83
C SER A 58 16.79 -10.01 10.27
N TRP A 59 15.80 -9.30 10.81
CA TRP A 59 15.58 -7.89 10.44
C TRP A 59 16.71 -6.97 10.88
N HIS A 60 17.39 -7.28 12.00
CA HIS A 60 18.60 -6.56 12.39
C HIS A 60 19.74 -6.81 11.39
N ASP A 61 19.85 -8.03 10.86
CA ASP A 61 20.83 -8.34 9.82
C ASP A 61 20.53 -7.57 8.54
N VAL A 62 19.27 -7.55 8.08
CA VAL A 62 18.85 -6.74 6.92
C VAL A 62 19.20 -5.27 7.13
N ASN A 63 18.88 -4.74 8.31
CA ASN A 63 19.20 -3.36 8.66
C ASN A 63 20.71 -3.07 8.62
N ASN A 64 21.51 -3.86 9.33
CA ASN A 64 22.93 -3.60 9.51
C ASN A 64 23.69 -3.76 8.18
N LEU A 65 23.36 -4.81 7.42
CA LEU A 65 23.95 -5.03 6.09
C LEU A 65 23.51 -3.95 5.10
N GLY A 66 22.23 -3.55 5.14
CA GLY A 66 21.70 -2.49 4.27
C GLY A 66 22.37 -1.15 4.52
N LEU A 67 22.50 -0.77 5.80
CA LEU A 67 23.24 0.43 6.19
C LEU A 67 24.70 0.36 5.76
N GLN A 68 25.38 -0.77 5.97
CA GLN A 68 26.76 -0.96 5.55
C GLN A 68 26.93 -0.80 4.03
N ILE A 69 26.03 -1.37 3.23
CA ILE A 69 26.07 -1.24 1.78
C ILE A 69 25.87 0.22 1.37
N LEU A 70 24.81 0.87 1.86
CA LEU A 70 24.45 2.23 1.45
C LEU A 70 25.44 3.29 1.91
N SER A 71 26.11 3.11 3.05
CA SER A 71 27.07 4.09 3.58
C SER A 71 28.48 3.96 3.01
N SER A 72 28.84 2.80 2.43
CA SER A 72 30.25 2.54 2.10
C SER A 72 30.54 1.80 0.80
N LYS A 73 29.52 1.25 0.12
CA LYS A 73 29.73 0.37 -1.05
C LYS A 73 28.94 0.80 -2.27
N SER A 74 27.64 1.02 -2.11
CA SER A 74 26.73 1.22 -3.24
C SER A 74 25.46 1.95 -2.83
N LYS A 75 25.03 2.91 -3.65
CA LYS A 75 23.69 3.51 -3.54
C LYS A 75 22.76 2.73 -4.45
N ASP A 76 21.93 1.89 -3.84
CA ASP A 76 21.18 0.85 -4.55
C ASP A 76 19.69 0.84 -4.16
N ILE A 77 18.80 0.84 -5.16
CA ILE A 77 17.35 0.93 -5.00
C ILE A 77 16.77 -0.33 -4.34
N GLU A 78 17.29 -1.51 -4.66
CA GLU A 78 16.83 -2.76 -4.05
C GLU A 78 17.19 -2.80 -2.56
N VAL A 79 18.41 -2.37 -2.22
CA VAL A 79 18.86 -2.29 -0.83
C VAL A 79 18.06 -1.25 -0.05
N LEU A 80 17.76 -0.09 -0.64
CA LEU A 80 16.87 0.91 -0.04
C LEU A 80 15.49 0.31 0.26
N ALA A 81 14.91 -0.44 -0.68
CA ALA A 81 13.61 -1.08 -0.50
C ALA A 81 13.63 -2.09 0.67
N TRP A 82 14.68 -2.92 0.76
CA TRP A 82 14.84 -3.88 1.86
C TRP A 82 15.06 -3.17 3.21
N LEU A 83 15.80 -2.07 3.20
CA LEU A 83 16.04 -1.28 4.39
C LEU A 83 14.77 -0.58 4.88
N ALA A 84 13.86 -0.16 4.00
CA ALA A 84 12.55 0.37 4.37
C ALA A 84 11.74 -0.65 5.19
N GLU A 85 11.71 -1.91 4.73
CA GLU A 85 11.02 -3.00 5.46
C GLU A 85 11.63 -3.25 6.84
N ALA A 86 12.95 -3.20 6.97
CA ALA A 86 13.65 -3.40 8.23
C ALA A 86 13.46 -2.20 9.17
N GLN A 87 13.60 -0.97 8.67
CA GLN A 87 13.47 0.24 9.47
C GLN A 87 12.06 0.40 10.05
N LEU A 88 11.01 0.11 9.27
CA LEU A 88 9.64 0.11 9.79
C LEU A 88 9.46 -0.88 10.95
N ARG A 89 10.04 -2.08 10.84
CA ARG A 89 9.91 -3.12 11.86
C ARG A 89 10.72 -2.84 13.13
N LEU A 90 11.89 -2.22 12.97
CA LEU A 90 12.81 -1.96 14.08
C LEU A 90 12.57 -0.62 14.78
N ARG A 91 12.11 0.38 14.04
CA ARG A 91 11.99 1.79 14.49
C ARG A 91 10.63 2.41 14.20
N GLY A 92 9.67 1.66 13.67
CA GLY A 92 8.35 2.17 13.36
C GLY A 92 8.36 3.25 12.26
N PHE A 93 7.40 4.17 12.33
CA PHE A 93 7.22 5.22 11.33
C PHE A 93 8.39 6.21 11.26
N GLU A 94 9.12 6.42 12.36
CA GLU A 94 10.34 7.26 12.37
C GLU A 94 11.40 6.69 11.42
N GLY A 95 11.67 5.39 11.53
CA GLY A 95 12.64 4.72 10.65
C GLY A 95 12.19 4.71 9.19
N LEU A 96 10.89 4.53 8.95
CA LEU A 96 10.34 4.53 7.59
C LEU A 96 10.43 5.93 6.94
N ARG A 97 10.06 6.99 7.68
CA ARG A 97 10.21 8.39 7.26
C ARG A 97 11.65 8.66 6.81
N ASP A 98 12.62 8.34 7.67
CA ASP A 98 14.02 8.62 7.39
C ASP A 98 14.48 7.92 6.09
N ILE A 99 13.98 6.70 5.79
CA ILE A 99 14.30 5.99 4.56
C ILE A 99 13.62 6.60 3.33
N PHE A 100 12.36 7.02 3.44
CA PHE A 100 11.71 7.72 2.32
C PHE A 100 12.42 9.03 1.98
N SER A 101 12.84 9.81 2.98
CA SER A 101 13.66 11.00 2.75
C SER A 101 15.01 10.66 2.09
N ALA A 102 15.63 9.54 2.47
CA ALA A 102 16.87 9.07 1.84
C ALA A 102 16.66 8.70 0.37
N MET A 103 15.59 7.95 0.08
CA MET A 103 15.22 7.55 -1.28
C MET A 103 14.95 8.78 -2.15
N ALA A 104 14.14 9.73 -1.67
CA ALA A 104 13.84 10.97 -2.36
C ALA A 104 15.12 11.73 -2.72
N SER A 105 15.97 12.00 -1.73
CA SER A 105 17.24 12.69 -1.94
C SER A 105 18.16 11.97 -2.94
N LEU A 106 18.29 10.64 -2.85
CA LEU A 106 19.15 9.87 -3.75
C LEU A 106 18.60 9.86 -5.19
N LEU A 107 17.29 9.70 -5.37
CA LEU A 107 16.65 9.69 -6.68
C LEU A 107 16.70 11.06 -7.34
N GLU A 108 16.52 12.13 -6.57
CA GLU A 108 16.63 13.50 -7.07
C GLU A 108 18.04 13.81 -7.59
N ASN A 109 19.06 13.47 -6.80
CA ASN A 109 20.45 13.88 -7.03
C ASN A 109 21.27 12.91 -7.88
N TYR A 110 20.93 11.62 -7.89
CA TYR A 110 21.78 10.58 -8.47
C TYR A 110 21.04 9.57 -9.35
N TRP A 111 19.83 9.87 -9.83
CA TRP A 111 18.98 9.01 -10.67
C TRP A 111 19.74 8.08 -11.64
N ASP A 112 20.55 8.65 -12.53
CA ASP A 112 21.25 7.90 -13.58
C ASP A 112 22.36 6.99 -13.05
N ARG A 113 22.90 7.30 -11.87
CA ARG A 113 24.04 6.59 -11.27
C ARG A 113 23.63 5.58 -10.21
N LEU A 114 22.36 5.59 -9.78
CA LEU A 114 21.84 4.62 -8.82
C LEU A 114 21.79 3.22 -9.42
N TYR A 115 22.25 2.25 -8.63
CA TYR A 115 22.17 0.84 -8.98
C TYR A 115 20.80 0.26 -8.60
N SER A 116 20.40 -0.77 -9.32
CA SER A 116 19.18 -1.55 -9.05
C SER A 116 19.33 -2.96 -9.63
N ILE A 117 18.26 -3.74 -9.62
CA ILE A 117 18.24 -5.09 -10.19
C ILE A 117 18.45 -5.12 -11.71
N GLY A 118 18.20 -4.00 -12.39
CA GLY A 118 18.46 -3.77 -13.80
C GLY A 118 18.33 -2.28 -14.14
N ASP A 119 18.83 -1.88 -15.30
CA ASP A 119 18.79 -0.51 -15.82
C ASP A 119 18.35 -0.43 -17.29
N ASP A 120 17.84 -1.54 -17.86
CA ASP A 120 17.36 -1.59 -19.25
C ASP A 120 16.17 -0.65 -19.47
N ASP A 121 15.27 -0.55 -18.47
CA ASP A 121 14.20 0.44 -18.43
C ASP A 121 13.83 0.90 -17.01
N VAL A 122 12.94 1.89 -16.94
CA VAL A 122 12.46 2.49 -15.68
C VAL A 122 11.68 1.49 -14.83
N GLU A 123 10.92 0.59 -15.43
CA GLU A 123 10.09 -0.38 -14.71
C GLU A 123 10.97 -1.42 -14.02
N GLU A 124 12.00 -1.92 -14.70
CA GLU A 124 12.98 -2.83 -14.10
C GLU A 124 13.82 -2.13 -13.01
N LYS A 125 14.28 -0.90 -13.28
CA LYS A 125 15.03 -0.11 -12.29
C LYS A 125 14.22 0.14 -11.01
N LEU A 126 12.92 0.38 -11.13
CA LEU A 126 12.03 0.67 -10.00
C LEU A 126 11.22 -0.52 -9.49
N ALA A 127 11.38 -1.71 -10.08
CA ALA A 127 10.69 -2.92 -9.65
C ALA A 127 10.83 -3.22 -8.14
N PRO A 128 11.98 -2.95 -7.48
CA PRO A 128 12.06 -3.12 -6.02
C PRO A 128 11.09 -2.21 -5.24
N LEU A 129 10.89 -0.96 -5.68
CA LEU A 129 9.94 -0.02 -5.07
C LEU A 129 8.49 -0.40 -5.40
N ALA A 130 8.22 -0.77 -6.65
CA ALA A 130 6.90 -1.26 -7.06
C ALA A 130 6.47 -2.48 -6.22
N GLY A 131 7.40 -3.37 -5.90
CA GLY A 131 7.18 -4.53 -5.03
C GLY A 131 6.79 -4.19 -3.59
N LEU A 132 7.18 -3.02 -3.07
CA LEU A 132 6.79 -2.56 -1.73
C LEU A 132 5.29 -2.23 -1.66
N ASN A 133 4.77 -1.61 -2.72
CA ASN A 133 3.35 -1.22 -2.84
C ASN A 133 2.46 -2.37 -3.35
N GLY A 134 3.04 -3.27 -4.13
CA GLY A 134 2.37 -4.42 -4.73
C GLY A 134 2.06 -4.19 -6.21
N VAL A 135 2.39 -5.18 -7.05
CA VAL A 135 2.15 -5.16 -8.50
C VAL A 135 1.12 -6.23 -8.89
N SER A 136 1.33 -7.48 -8.43
CA SER A 136 0.44 -8.63 -8.72
C SER A 136 -0.20 -9.22 -7.45
N GLY A 137 -0.06 -8.55 -6.31
CA GLY A 137 -0.51 -8.99 -4.99
C GLY A 137 -0.24 -7.90 -3.95
N GLU A 138 -0.52 -8.19 -2.68
CA GLU A 138 -0.28 -7.23 -1.60
C GLU A 138 1.22 -6.94 -1.47
N GLY A 139 1.58 -5.65 -1.48
CA GLY A 139 2.96 -5.20 -1.38
C GLY A 139 3.60 -5.56 -0.04
N THR A 140 4.91 -5.79 -0.06
CA THR A 140 5.62 -6.28 1.14
C THR A 140 5.65 -5.26 2.27
N LEU A 141 5.52 -3.97 1.95
CA LEU A 141 5.47 -2.89 2.93
C LEU A 141 4.06 -2.71 3.51
N ILE A 142 3.01 -2.98 2.73
CA ILE A 142 1.62 -2.79 3.15
C ILE A 142 1.30 -3.63 4.40
N GLN A 143 1.65 -4.92 4.36
CA GLN A 143 1.46 -5.80 5.51
C GLN A 143 2.26 -5.31 6.73
N ALA A 144 3.49 -4.81 6.52
CA ALA A 144 4.31 -4.32 7.61
C ALA A 144 3.73 -3.04 8.24
N ILE A 145 3.14 -2.13 7.45
CA ILE A 145 2.48 -0.92 7.95
C ILE A 145 1.24 -1.30 8.76
N ARG A 146 0.45 -2.27 8.31
CA ARG A 146 -0.71 -2.78 9.08
C ARG A 146 -0.33 -3.32 10.46
N LEU A 147 0.92 -3.77 10.60
CA LEU A 147 1.48 -4.36 11.82
C LEU A 147 2.37 -3.40 12.61
N ALA A 148 2.57 -2.17 12.10
CA ALA A 148 3.26 -1.14 12.81
C ALA A 148 2.42 -0.68 14.03
N PRO A 149 3.06 -0.40 15.18
CA PRO A 149 2.32 -0.02 16.38
C PRO A 149 1.70 1.37 16.25
N LEU A 150 0.42 1.49 16.60
CA LEU A 150 -0.28 2.78 16.69
C LEU A 150 -0.04 3.48 18.03
N VAL A 151 0.38 2.74 19.05
CA VAL A 151 0.70 3.28 20.38
C VAL A 151 2.22 3.43 20.51
N PRO A 152 2.75 4.59 20.95
CA PRO A 152 4.20 4.81 21.07
C PRO A 152 4.84 3.83 22.06
N ASN A 153 6.11 3.53 21.85
CA ASN A 153 6.91 2.58 22.65
C ASN A 153 6.40 1.12 22.67
N SER A 154 5.37 0.80 21.88
CA SER A 154 4.92 -0.58 21.68
C SER A 154 5.85 -1.34 20.72
N HIS A 155 5.92 -2.67 20.87
CA HIS A 155 6.73 -3.49 19.97
C HIS A 155 6.00 -3.71 18.65
N PHE A 156 6.75 -3.96 17.58
CA PHE A 156 6.19 -4.37 16.30
C PHE A 156 5.18 -5.53 16.48
N ALA A 157 4.07 -5.47 15.75
CA ALA A 157 2.93 -6.37 15.88
C ALA A 157 2.11 -6.27 17.19
N GLN A 158 2.23 -5.19 17.96
CA GLN A 158 1.36 -4.88 19.11
C GLN A 158 0.60 -3.57 18.86
N HIS A 159 -0.66 -3.53 19.30
CA HIS A 159 -1.54 -2.36 19.20
C HIS A 159 -1.55 -1.77 17.78
N THR A 160 -1.78 -2.64 16.79
CA THR A 160 -1.53 -2.36 15.38
C THR A 160 -2.74 -1.77 14.66
N LEU A 161 -2.53 -1.29 13.42
CA LEU A 161 -3.65 -0.92 12.55
C LEU A 161 -4.57 -2.12 12.27
N TRP A 162 -4.02 -3.33 12.15
CA TRP A 162 -4.83 -4.54 12.02
C TRP A 162 -5.72 -4.77 13.26
N ASP A 163 -5.19 -4.56 14.46
CA ASP A 163 -5.97 -4.66 15.70
C ASP A 163 -7.08 -3.61 15.74
N TYR A 164 -6.79 -2.39 15.31
CA TYR A 164 -7.76 -1.32 15.20
C TYR A 164 -8.87 -1.66 14.20
N GLN A 165 -8.54 -2.09 12.99
CA GLN A 165 -9.52 -2.51 11.98
C GLN A 165 -10.43 -3.63 12.49
N LEU A 166 -9.86 -4.59 13.22
CA LEU A 166 -10.62 -5.68 13.81
C LEU A 166 -11.52 -5.18 14.94
N SER A 167 -11.05 -4.24 15.77
CA SER A 167 -11.81 -3.67 16.89
C SER A 167 -13.04 -2.86 16.46
N GLN A 168 -13.10 -2.41 15.21
CA GLN A 168 -14.28 -1.73 14.65
C GLN A 168 -15.50 -2.65 14.46
N ARG A 169 -15.34 -3.98 14.59
CA ARG A 169 -16.46 -4.92 14.53
C ARG A 169 -17.30 -4.85 15.80
N ALA A 170 -18.62 -5.02 15.67
CA ALA A 170 -19.58 -4.86 16.77
C ALA A 170 -19.29 -5.78 17.99
N ASN A 171 -18.68 -6.93 17.77
CA ASN A 171 -18.39 -7.95 18.79
C ASN A 171 -16.96 -7.89 19.37
N GLU A 172 -16.12 -6.94 18.94
CA GLU A 172 -14.70 -6.85 19.34
C GLU A 172 -14.47 -5.76 20.42
N THR A 173 -15.41 -5.64 21.37
CA THR A 173 -15.33 -4.61 22.43
C THR A 173 -14.09 -4.73 23.28
N ALA A 174 -13.70 -5.95 23.69
CA ALA A 174 -12.50 -6.15 24.51
C ALA A 174 -11.20 -5.70 23.81
N ARG A 175 -11.10 -5.90 22.48
CA ARG A 175 -9.96 -5.44 21.69
C ARG A 175 -9.96 -3.91 21.58
N ARG A 176 -11.13 -3.31 21.38
CA ARG A 176 -11.30 -1.86 21.33
C ARG A 176 -10.88 -1.22 22.65
N ASP A 177 -11.42 -1.73 23.76
CA ASP A 177 -11.13 -1.23 25.11
C ASP A 177 -9.63 -1.33 25.41
N SER A 178 -8.99 -2.46 25.09
CA SER A 178 -7.55 -2.65 25.27
C SER A 178 -6.68 -1.68 24.45
N LEU A 179 -7.09 -1.32 23.23
CA LEU A 179 -6.38 -0.34 22.42
C LEU A 179 -6.50 1.07 23.00
N HIS A 180 -7.71 1.48 23.41
CA HIS A 180 -7.92 2.78 24.04
C HIS A 180 -7.23 2.87 25.41
N GLU A 181 -7.23 1.80 26.19
CA GLU A 181 -6.48 1.74 27.46
C GLU A 181 -4.98 1.94 27.22
N ALA A 182 -4.39 1.23 26.25
CA ALA A 182 -2.98 1.40 25.90
C ALA A 182 -2.66 2.83 25.40
N ALA A 183 -3.54 3.43 24.59
CA ALA A 183 -3.39 4.81 24.13
C ALA A 183 -3.51 5.83 25.28
N ASN A 184 -4.45 5.61 26.21
CA ASN A 184 -4.63 6.44 27.40
C ASN A 184 -3.43 6.35 28.34
N ASP A 185 -2.88 5.15 28.55
CA ASP A 185 -1.69 4.91 29.35
C ASP A 185 -0.44 5.59 28.76
N ALA A 186 -0.32 5.61 27.43
CA ALA A 186 0.72 6.37 26.73
C ALA A 186 0.54 7.89 26.90
N GLY A 187 -0.71 8.35 26.94
CA GLY A 187 -1.09 9.74 27.14
C GLY A 187 -1.16 10.56 25.85
N VAL A 188 -2.05 11.56 25.84
CA VAL A 188 -2.37 12.39 24.66
C VAL A 188 -1.14 13.03 24.03
N ALA A 189 -0.22 13.57 24.84
CA ALA A 189 0.99 14.21 24.32
C ALA A 189 1.93 13.23 23.58
N ALA A 190 2.06 12.00 24.07
CA ALA A 190 2.89 10.98 23.41
C ALA A 190 2.21 10.47 22.13
N MET A 191 0.90 10.30 22.15
CA MET A 191 0.11 9.94 20.97
C MET A 191 0.17 11.01 19.89
N ALA A 192 0.06 12.30 20.26
CA ALA A 192 0.20 13.42 19.33
C ALA A 192 1.60 13.47 18.70
N ALA A 193 2.66 13.31 19.49
CA ALA A 193 4.02 13.24 18.96
C ALA A 193 4.22 12.03 18.02
N HIS A 194 3.60 10.88 18.31
CA HIS A 194 3.63 9.71 17.43
C HIS A 194 2.87 9.94 16.12
N LEU A 195 1.74 10.65 16.19
CA LEU A 195 0.98 11.09 15.02
C LEU A 195 1.81 12.05 14.15
N ASP A 196 2.52 13.01 14.74
CA ASP A 196 3.39 13.93 14.02
C ASP A 196 4.49 13.19 13.26
N ILE A 197 5.11 12.18 13.88
CA ILE A 197 6.10 11.31 13.21
C ILE A 197 5.49 10.59 12.00
N LEU A 198 4.25 10.11 12.11
CA LEU A 198 3.57 9.46 10.99
C LEU A 198 3.16 10.47 9.90
N ASN A 199 2.73 11.68 10.26
CA ASN A 199 2.46 12.73 9.29
C ASN A 199 3.74 13.13 8.52
N ASP A 200 4.87 13.25 9.22
CA ASP A 200 6.18 13.48 8.59
C ASP A 200 6.56 12.32 7.64
N CYS A 201 6.25 11.07 8.03
CA CYS A 201 6.46 9.90 7.19
C CYS A 201 5.63 9.94 5.92
N ILE A 202 4.36 10.36 6.02
CA ILE A 202 3.46 10.56 4.87
C ILE A 202 4.02 11.65 3.95
N ALA A 203 4.44 12.79 4.51
CA ALA A 203 5.04 13.87 3.73
C ALA A 203 6.32 13.41 2.98
N ALA A 204 7.21 12.68 3.66
CA ALA A 204 8.41 12.13 3.03
C ALA A 204 8.08 11.10 1.93
N PHE A 205 7.00 10.34 2.08
CA PHE A 205 6.51 9.43 1.04
C PHE A 205 5.92 10.20 -0.16
N ASP A 206 5.14 11.25 0.09
CA ASP A 206 4.55 12.10 -0.95
C ASP A 206 5.65 12.82 -1.77
N ASP A 207 6.71 13.32 -1.11
CA ASP A 207 7.88 13.89 -1.78
C ASP A 207 8.58 12.87 -2.68
N LEU A 208 8.79 11.65 -2.19
CA LEU A 208 9.35 10.54 -2.97
C LEU A 208 8.48 10.23 -4.20
N VAL A 209 7.16 10.18 -4.04
CA VAL A 209 6.23 9.93 -5.14
C VAL A 209 6.27 11.06 -6.17
N SER A 210 6.32 12.32 -5.74
CA SER A 210 6.44 13.46 -6.65
C SER A 210 7.69 13.36 -7.54
N ILE A 211 8.84 13.01 -6.96
CA ILE A 211 10.08 12.81 -7.71
C ILE A 211 9.95 11.66 -8.72
N LEU A 212 9.32 10.55 -8.32
CA LEU A 212 9.09 9.41 -9.20
C LEU A 212 8.15 9.77 -10.35
N ASP A 213 7.06 10.47 -10.08
CA ASP A 213 6.09 10.90 -11.09
C ASP A 213 6.72 11.89 -12.08
N GLU A 214 7.49 12.86 -11.61
CA GLU A 214 8.22 13.82 -12.46
C GLU A 214 9.25 13.14 -13.36
N ARG A 215 9.97 12.13 -12.84
CA ARG A 215 11.04 11.43 -13.58
C ARG A 215 10.50 10.36 -14.52
N CYS A 216 9.40 9.70 -14.16
CA CYS A 216 8.95 8.47 -14.82
C CYS A 216 7.63 8.65 -15.59
N GLY A 217 6.84 9.68 -15.28
CA GLY A 217 5.50 9.87 -15.82
C GLY A 217 4.64 8.62 -15.63
N ASP A 218 4.00 8.14 -16.70
CA ASP A 218 3.14 6.95 -16.68
C ASP A 218 3.85 5.65 -16.27
N LYS A 219 5.19 5.63 -16.21
CA LYS A 219 5.99 4.48 -15.77
C LYS A 219 6.35 4.52 -14.29
N ALA A 220 5.87 5.51 -13.54
CA ALA A 220 6.09 5.58 -12.11
C ALA A 220 5.47 4.34 -11.41
N PRO A 221 6.13 3.79 -10.38
CA PRO A 221 5.61 2.65 -9.65
C PRO A 221 4.33 3.06 -8.91
N PRO A 222 3.35 2.16 -8.77
CA PRO A 222 2.14 2.47 -8.03
C PRO A 222 2.47 2.80 -6.57
N SER A 223 1.82 3.83 -6.02
CA SER A 223 2.09 4.35 -4.67
C SER A 223 0.85 4.42 -3.77
N SER A 224 -0.34 4.32 -4.37
CA SER A 224 -1.63 4.59 -3.71
C SER A 224 -1.91 3.66 -2.52
N ASN A 225 -1.61 2.37 -2.61
CA ASN A 225 -1.86 1.43 -1.51
C ASN A 225 -1.04 1.78 -0.26
N THR A 226 0.24 2.12 -0.46
CA THR A 226 1.16 2.50 0.61
C THR A 226 0.69 3.79 1.26
N ARG A 227 0.35 4.80 0.44
CA ARG A 227 -0.19 6.07 0.95
C ARG A 227 -1.47 5.87 1.75
N ASN A 228 -2.42 5.10 1.21
CA ASN A 228 -3.72 4.87 1.83
C ASN A 228 -3.57 4.19 3.20
N VAL A 229 -2.70 3.18 3.33
CA VAL A 229 -2.51 2.50 4.62
C VAL A 229 -1.78 3.37 5.65
N LEU A 230 -0.89 4.27 5.23
CA LEU A 230 -0.27 5.26 6.13
C LEU A 230 -1.29 6.28 6.63
N VAL A 231 -2.13 6.82 5.74
CA VAL A 231 -3.20 7.75 6.08
C VAL A 231 -4.22 7.10 7.01
N GLU A 232 -4.57 5.83 6.76
CA GLU A 232 -5.46 5.06 7.63
C GLU A 232 -4.85 4.86 9.03
N ALA A 233 -3.55 4.55 9.12
CA ALA A 233 -2.85 4.47 10.39
C ALA A 233 -2.87 5.81 11.14
N ALA A 234 -2.71 6.94 10.44
CA ALA A 234 -2.77 8.28 11.05
C ALA A 234 -4.16 8.59 11.59
N ALA A 235 -5.21 8.27 10.82
CA ALA A 235 -6.59 8.41 11.27
C ALA A 235 -6.88 7.55 12.51
N ALA A 236 -6.39 6.31 12.54
CA ALA A 236 -6.53 5.43 13.70
C ALA A 236 -5.81 5.98 14.95
N ILE A 237 -4.61 6.56 14.81
CA ILE A 237 -3.90 7.20 15.94
C ILE A 237 -4.70 8.40 16.46
N ARG A 238 -5.26 9.24 15.57
CA ARG A 238 -6.11 10.38 15.97
C ARG A 238 -7.32 9.94 16.77
N ASP A 239 -8.02 8.92 16.29
CA ASP A 239 -9.20 8.35 16.96
C ASP A 239 -8.83 7.79 18.34
N LEU A 240 -7.76 7.00 18.43
CA LEU A 240 -7.28 6.45 19.70
C LEU A 240 -6.85 7.53 20.70
N ALA A 241 -6.29 8.64 20.20
CA ALA A 241 -5.83 9.76 21.01
C ALA A 241 -6.95 10.74 21.41
N GLY A 242 -8.15 10.61 20.82
CA GLY A 242 -9.25 11.57 21.02
C GLY A 242 -8.93 12.97 20.49
N ILE A 243 -8.09 13.07 19.44
CA ILE A 243 -7.73 14.34 18.81
C ILE A 243 -8.79 14.66 17.75
N GLU A 244 -9.57 15.72 17.97
CA GLU A 244 -10.53 16.21 16.97
C GLU A 244 -9.79 16.72 15.72
N GLU A 245 -10.32 16.40 14.53
CA GLU A 245 -9.83 16.97 13.28
C GLU A 245 -10.11 18.49 13.28
N GLU A 246 -9.07 19.31 13.19
CA GLU A 246 -9.26 20.63 12.59
C GLU A 246 -9.62 20.38 11.12
N PRO A 247 -10.77 20.90 10.62
CA PRO A 247 -11.16 20.68 9.24
C PRO A 247 -10.06 21.22 8.33
N ALA A 248 -9.39 20.33 7.60
CA ALA A 248 -8.43 20.73 6.59
C ALA A 248 -9.14 21.60 5.56
N GLU A 249 -8.67 22.84 5.37
CA GLU A 249 -9.08 23.67 4.25
C GLU A 249 -8.80 22.89 2.96
N GLU A 250 -9.85 22.47 2.26
CA GLU A 250 -9.71 21.89 0.94
C GLU A 250 -8.94 22.89 0.06
N PRO A 251 -7.92 22.44 -0.70
CA PRO A 251 -7.22 23.31 -1.61
C PRO A 251 -8.22 23.87 -2.62
N VAL A 252 -8.37 25.20 -2.61
CA VAL A 252 -9.21 25.93 -3.54
C VAL A 252 -8.62 25.71 -4.93
N ASP A 253 -9.31 24.90 -5.73
CA ASP A 253 -8.98 24.61 -7.12
C ASP A 253 -9.11 25.91 -7.95
N GLU A 254 -8.01 26.66 -8.08
CA GLU A 254 -7.89 27.80 -8.98
C GLU A 254 -7.98 27.31 -10.42
N LYS A 255 -9.19 27.36 -10.98
CA LYS A 255 -9.40 27.19 -12.42
C LYS A 255 -8.69 28.31 -13.19
N PRO A 256 -7.81 27.99 -14.16
CA PRO A 256 -7.31 28.98 -15.09
C PRO A 256 -8.46 29.53 -15.94
N GLY A 257 -8.67 30.85 -15.87
CA GLY A 257 -9.65 31.55 -16.69
C GLY A 257 -9.31 31.46 -18.18
N LEU A 258 -10.12 30.72 -18.94
CA LEU A 258 -10.15 30.81 -20.39
C LEU A 258 -11.11 31.92 -20.83
N GLN A 259 -10.52 32.96 -21.42
CA GLN A 259 -11.21 34.05 -22.11
C GLN A 259 -12.13 33.51 -23.21
N ALA A 260 -13.39 33.94 -23.19
CA ALA A 260 -14.35 33.66 -24.23
C ALA A 260 -14.08 34.52 -25.48
N ALA A 261 -13.79 33.86 -26.61
CA ALA A 261 -13.94 34.44 -27.94
C ALA A 261 -15.29 34.03 -28.53
N ASN A 262 -16.02 35.01 -29.04
CA ASN A 262 -17.35 34.91 -29.66
C ASN A 262 -17.43 33.90 -30.82
N GLY A 263 -18.58 33.23 -30.93
CA GLY A 263 -18.99 32.52 -32.14
C GLY A 263 -20.40 31.92 -32.04
N ASN A 264 -21.39 32.60 -32.62
CA ASN A 264 -22.78 32.15 -32.73
C ASN A 264 -22.91 30.86 -33.57
N GLY A 265 -23.67 29.89 -33.08
CA GLY A 265 -24.10 28.71 -33.85
C GLY A 265 -25.16 27.91 -33.12
N ALA A 266 -26.37 27.89 -33.67
CA ALA A 266 -27.55 27.25 -33.10
C ALA A 266 -27.48 25.71 -33.16
N GLY A 267 -27.92 25.06 -32.08
CA GLY A 267 -28.62 23.78 -32.12
C GLY A 267 -27.77 22.51 -32.06
N GLN A 268 -27.50 22.03 -30.83
CA GLN A 268 -27.73 20.65 -30.40
C GLN A 268 -27.50 20.57 -28.89
N VAL A 269 -28.54 20.19 -28.13
CA VAL A 269 -28.45 20.02 -26.68
C VAL A 269 -27.76 18.67 -26.41
N MET A 270 -26.44 18.68 -26.30
CA MET A 270 -25.70 17.58 -25.69
C MET A 270 -25.82 17.71 -24.17
N VAL A 271 -26.53 16.76 -23.56
CA VAL A 271 -26.60 16.63 -22.10
C VAL A 271 -25.20 16.27 -21.61
N ALA A 272 -24.52 17.22 -20.94
CA ALA A 272 -23.27 16.95 -20.26
C ALA A 272 -23.51 15.92 -19.13
N PRO A 273 -22.64 14.90 -18.95
CA PRO A 273 -22.79 13.96 -17.86
C PRO A 273 -22.58 14.70 -16.54
N LYS A 274 -23.57 14.62 -15.64
CA LYS A 274 -23.43 15.11 -14.26
C LYS A 274 -22.37 14.28 -13.54
N PRO A 275 -21.52 14.89 -12.69
CA PRO A 275 -20.65 14.13 -11.82
C PRO A 275 -21.51 13.27 -10.88
N VAL A 276 -21.27 11.96 -10.88
CA VAL A 276 -21.94 11.02 -9.99
C VAL A 276 -21.22 11.09 -8.64
N HIS A 277 -21.92 11.55 -7.60
CA HIS A 277 -21.43 11.46 -6.22
C HIS A 277 -21.96 10.15 -5.61
N ALA A 278 -21.22 9.53 -4.69
CA ALA A 278 -21.65 8.27 -4.06
C ALA A 278 -23.04 8.35 -3.38
N GLY A 279 -23.50 9.56 -3.00
CA GLY A 279 -24.84 9.82 -2.48
C GLY A 279 -25.96 9.98 -3.52
N SER A 280 -25.68 9.89 -4.83
CA SER A 280 -26.68 10.10 -5.90
C SER A 280 -27.18 8.81 -6.56
N ILE A 281 -26.75 7.63 -6.11
CA ILE A 281 -27.14 6.34 -6.70
C ILE A 281 -28.53 5.96 -6.17
N ALA A 282 -29.55 6.11 -7.01
CA ALA A 282 -30.95 5.90 -6.63
C ALA A 282 -31.45 4.46 -6.85
N SER A 283 -30.67 3.62 -7.56
CA SER A 283 -31.07 2.24 -7.83
C SER A 283 -29.88 1.28 -7.96
N ARG A 284 -30.16 -0.02 -7.76
CA ARG A 284 -29.19 -1.11 -7.97
C ARG A 284 -28.61 -1.11 -9.38
N GLU A 285 -29.45 -0.84 -10.38
CA GLU A 285 -29.03 -0.84 -11.78
C GLU A 285 -28.13 0.37 -12.09
N GLU A 286 -28.43 1.53 -11.52
CA GLU A 286 -27.56 2.70 -11.59
C GLU A 286 -26.20 2.45 -10.93
N ALA A 287 -26.17 1.74 -9.80
CA ALA A 287 -24.92 1.32 -9.15
C ALA A 287 -24.07 0.43 -10.09
N PHE A 288 -24.72 -0.50 -10.79
CA PHE A 288 -24.05 -1.36 -11.77
C PHE A 288 -23.53 -0.59 -12.98
N GLU A 289 -24.26 0.40 -13.47
CA GLU A 289 -23.79 1.25 -14.58
C GLU A 289 -22.60 2.14 -14.19
N VAL A 290 -22.55 2.62 -12.94
CA VAL A 290 -21.37 3.30 -12.39
C VAL A 290 -20.17 2.35 -12.36
N LEU A 291 -20.36 1.12 -11.84
CA LEU A 291 -19.30 0.11 -11.82
C LEU A 291 -18.82 -0.26 -13.23
N LEU A 292 -19.71 -0.42 -14.21
CA LEU A 292 -19.34 -0.65 -15.61
C LEU A 292 -18.64 0.55 -16.25
N SER A 293 -18.94 1.77 -15.81
CA SER A 293 -18.20 2.98 -16.22
C SER A 293 -16.77 2.97 -15.68
N VAL A 294 -16.58 2.54 -14.42
CA VAL A 294 -15.26 2.33 -13.81
C VAL A 294 -14.50 1.20 -14.51
N ALA A 295 -15.15 0.08 -14.83
CA ALA A 295 -14.52 -1.00 -15.60
C ALA A 295 -14.03 -0.54 -16.99
N ARG A 296 -14.82 0.30 -17.68
CA ARG A 296 -14.42 0.91 -18.97
C ARG A 296 -13.25 1.89 -18.82
N TYR A 297 -13.15 2.58 -17.69
CA TYR A 297 -11.97 3.39 -17.37
C TYR A 297 -10.74 2.49 -17.24
N PHE A 298 -10.77 1.47 -16.39
CA PHE A 298 -9.64 0.55 -16.21
C PHE A 298 -9.25 -0.18 -17.49
N ARG A 299 -10.20 -0.59 -18.33
CA ARG A 299 -9.86 -1.21 -19.63
C ARG A 299 -9.09 -0.26 -20.57
N ARG A 300 -9.28 1.06 -20.43
CA ARG A 300 -8.56 2.08 -21.20
C ARG A 300 -7.22 2.47 -20.58
N THR A 301 -7.14 2.56 -19.26
CA THR A 301 -5.95 3.04 -18.54
C THR A 301 -5.00 1.93 -18.14
N GLU A 302 -5.52 0.74 -17.86
CA GLU A 302 -4.77 -0.44 -17.44
C GLU A 302 -5.28 -1.72 -18.17
N PRO A 303 -5.02 -1.88 -19.49
CA PRO A 303 -5.62 -2.95 -20.30
C PRO A 303 -5.29 -4.38 -19.82
N HIS A 304 -4.19 -4.54 -19.09
CA HIS A 304 -3.71 -5.82 -18.55
C HIS A 304 -4.11 -6.03 -17.08
N SER A 305 -4.78 -5.06 -16.45
CA SER A 305 -5.27 -5.17 -15.08
C SER A 305 -6.48 -6.10 -15.00
N PRO A 306 -6.50 -7.07 -14.06
CA PRO A 306 -7.66 -7.94 -13.88
C PRO A 306 -8.87 -7.18 -13.32
N ILE A 307 -8.70 -5.92 -12.88
CA ILE A 307 -9.73 -5.10 -12.24
C ILE A 307 -10.94 -4.91 -13.16
N SER A 308 -10.73 -4.59 -14.45
CA SER A 308 -11.87 -4.41 -15.37
C SER A 308 -12.69 -5.69 -15.51
N LEU A 309 -12.01 -6.84 -15.60
CA LEU A 309 -12.67 -8.15 -15.72
C LEU A 309 -13.36 -8.54 -14.40
N ALA A 310 -12.75 -8.23 -13.26
CA ALA A 310 -13.31 -8.49 -11.95
C ALA A 310 -14.57 -7.67 -11.70
N ILE A 311 -14.57 -6.38 -12.05
CA ILE A 311 -15.74 -5.50 -11.92
C ILE A 311 -16.86 -5.96 -12.86
N GLU A 312 -16.55 -6.30 -14.12
CA GLU A 312 -17.53 -6.85 -15.07
C GLU A 312 -18.13 -8.17 -14.57
N THR A 313 -17.30 -9.05 -14.02
CA THR A 313 -17.72 -10.32 -13.41
C THR A 313 -18.61 -10.08 -12.19
N LEU A 314 -18.27 -9.10 -11.36
CA LEU A 314 -19.04 -8.71 -10.18
C LEU A 314 -20.41 -8.16 -10.57
N VAL A 315 -20.48 -7.27 -11.56
CA VAL A 315 -21.76 -6.75 -12.07
C VAL A 315 -22.60 -7.88 -12.68
N ARG A 316 -22.00 -8.77 -13.48
CA ARG A 316 -22.69 -9.93 -14.07
C ARG A 316 -23.27 -10.85 -12.99
N ARG A 317 -22.45 -11.23 -12.00
CA ARG A 317 -22.88 -12.03 -10.84
C ARG A 317 -23.93 -11.32 -10.01
N GLY A 318 -23.78 -10.02 -9.85
CA GLY A 318 -24.73 -9.14 -9.18
C GLY A 318 -26.09 -9.06 -9.88
N ARG A 319 -26.21 -9.43 -11.15
CA ARG A 319 -27.49 -9.49 -11.88
C ARG A 319 -28.13 -10.89 -11.90
N MET A 320 -27.41 -11.93 -11.47
CA MET A 320 -27.93 -13.30 -11.41
C MET A 320 -28.95 -13.49 -10.29
N ASP A 321 -29.82 -14.49 -10.45
CA ASP A 321 -30.54 -15.01 -9.31
C ASP A 321 -29.63 -15.81 -8.37
N PHE A 322 -30.06 -15.97 -7.13
CA PHE A 322 -29.25 -16.62 -6.10
C PHE A 322 -28.88 -18.08 -6.45
N THR A 323 -29.75 -18.80 -7.16
CA THR A 323 -29.53 -20.21 -7.53
C THR A 323 -28.47 -20.30 -8.63
N GLU A 324 -28.53 -19.42 -9.63
CA GLU A 324 -27.53 -19.28 -10.69
C GLU A 324 -26.16 -18.88 -10.14
N LEU A 325 -26.14 -17.89 -9.24
CA LEU A 325 -24.92 -17.44 -8.60
C LEU A 325 -24.27 -18.56 -7.77
N LEU A 326 -25.08 -19.31 -7.02
CA LEU A 326 -24.59 -20.41 -6.20
C LEU A 326 -24.09 -21.58 -7.06
N ALA A 327 -24.71 -21.85 -8.20
CA ALA A 327 -24.24 -22.86 -9.15
C ALA A 327 -22.90 -22.47 -9.79
N GLU A 328 -22.67 -21.18 -10.04
CA GLU A 328 -21.40 -20.69 -10.57
C GLU A 328 -20.27 -20.70 -9.53
N LEU A 329 -20.57 -20.30 -8.28
CA LEU A 329 -19.57 -20.26 -7.20
C LEU A 329 -19.23 -21.65 -6.65
N LEU A 330 -20.19 -22.57 -6.65
CA LEU A 330 -20.05 -23.94 -6.18
C LEU A 330 -20.49 -24.92 -7.27
N PRO A 331 -19.58 -25.30 -8.18
CA PRO A 331 -19.89 -26.21 -9.29
C PRO A 331 -20.35 -27.58 -8.79
N GLU A 332 -19.81 -28.04 -7.67
CA GLU A 332 -20.10 -29.33 -7.06
C GLU A 332 -21.53 -29.40 -6.48
N PRO A 333 -22.39 -30.30 -7.00
CA PRO A 333 -23.79 -30.39 -6.58
C PRO A 333 -23.96 -30.72 -5.09
N GLN A 334 -23.04 -31.51 -4.52
CA GLN A 334 -23.09 -31.95 -3.12
C GLN A 334 -22.84 -30.78 -2.16
N THR A 335 -21.81 -29.98 -2.44
CA THR A 335 -21.44 -28.78 -1.69
C THR A 335 -22.53 -27.71 -1.79
N ARG A 336 -23.09 -27.51 -2.99
CA ARG A 336 -24.22 -26.60 -3.22
C ARG A 336 -25.48 -27.00 -2.45
N ASN A 337 -25.84 -28.29 -2.46
CA ASN A 337 -27.01 -28.80 -1.76
C ASN A 337 -26.86 -28.71 -0.23
N ALA A 338 -25.65 -28.89 0.30
CA ALA A 338 -25.37 -28.71 1.72
C ALA A 338 -25.62 -27.27 2.17
N VAL A 339 -25.18 -26.28 1.38
CA VAL A 339 -25.42 -24.85 1.66
C VAL A 339 -26.91 -24.50 1.57
N LEU A 340 -27.62 -24.96 0.55
CA LEU A 340 -29.07 -24.74 0.42
C LEU A 340 -29.85 -25.34 1.60
N THR A 341 -29.48 -26.55 2.02
CA THR A 341 -30.13 -27.24 3.16
C THR A 341 -29.85 -26.52 4.48
N ALA A 342 -28.61 -26.05 4.71
CA ALA A 342 -28.26 -25.27 5.89
C ALA A 342 -28.98 -23.91 5.93
N ALA A 343 -29.29 -23.33 4.78
CA ALA A 343 -30.08 -22.10 4.64
C ALA A 343 -31.61 -22.33 4.69
N GLY A 344 -32.07 -23.58 4.87
CA GLY A 344 -33.50 -23.92 4.94
C GLY A 344 -34.23 -23.94 3.58
N ILE A 345 -33.50 -23.95 2.47
CA ILE A 345 -34.05 -23.96 1.11
C ILE A 345 -34.01 -25.40 0.57
N GLN A 346 -35.17 -25.94 0.16
CA GLN A 346 -35.22 -27.29 -0.41
C GLN A 346 -34.52 -27.31 -1.79
N PRO A 347 -33.53 -28.20 -2.01
CA PRO A 347 -32.89 -28.33 -3.32
C PRO A 347 -33.92 -28.82 -4.35
N ARG A 348 -34.04 -28.13 -5.48
CA ARG A 348 -34.86 -28.63 -6.59
C ARG A 348 -34.20 -29.89 -7.15
N VAL A 349 -34.91 -31.01 -7.10
CA VAL A 349 -34.46 -32.26 -7.76
C VAL A 349 -34.53 -32.01 -9.27
N GLU A 350 -33.38 -31.86 -9.92
CA GLU A 350 -33.30 -31.84 -11.38
C GLU A 350 -33.87 -33.17 -11.90
N LYS A 351 -35.04 -33.11 -12.55
CA LYS A 351 -35.57 -34.25 -13.31
C LYS A 351 -34.56 -34.53 -14.42
N ARG A 352 -33.90 -35.69 -14.36
CA ARG A 352 -33.25 -36.27 -15.54
C ARG A 352 -34.35 -36.50 -16.58
N GLU A 353 -34.34 -35.71 -17.66
CA GLU A 353 -35.10 -36.06 -18.85
C GLU A 353 -34.51 -37.35 -19.45
N PRO A 354 -35.36 -38.24 -19.99
CA PRO A 354 -34.98 -39.60 -20.40
C PRO A 354 -34.04 -39.67 -21.60
#